data_AF-A0A8J7MCH4-F1
#
_entry.id   AF-A0A8J7MCH4-F1
#
_cell.length_a   1.000
_cell.length_b   1.000
_cell.length_c   1.000
_cell.angle_alpha   90.00
_cell.angle_beta   90.00
_cell.angle_gamma   90.00
#
_symmetry.space_group_name_H-M   'P 1'
#
loop_
_entity.id
_entity.type
_entity.pdbx_description
1 polymer ?
#
loop_
_entity_poly.entity_id
_entity_poly.type
_entity_poly.pdbx_seq_one_letter_code
_entity_poly.pdbx_strand_id
1 'polypeptide(L)'
;MTQPRRRHSEEFKQEVIDYFLSSAKSVTQICRDFQISPSQFYAWKKKLLGDAESDRASGEGMNEVPKEASVAELAEEVRRLRQELAKSQRREEILKKAALILGNDPHNNMS
;
A
#
# COMPACT_ATOMS: atom_id res chain seq x y z
N MET A 1 0.73 -12.09 -42.16
CA MET A 1 0.98 -10.63 -42.09
C MET A 1 1.52 -10.31 -40.70
N THR A 2 2.75 -9.79 -40.61
CA THR A 2 3.41 -9.52 -39.32
C THR A 2 2.99 -8.14 -38.83
N GLN A 3 2.15 -8.10 -37.80
CA GLN A 3 1.64 -6.85 -37.23
C GLN A 3 2.80 -6.03 -36.64
N PRO A 4 2.90 -4.71 -36.91
CA PRO A 4 3.99 -3.89 -36.40
C PRO A 4 3.94 -3.87 -34.87
N ARG A 5 5.04 -4.28 -34.23
CA ARG A 5 5.17 -4.30 -32.77
C ARG A 5 4.96 -2.88 -32.24
N ARG A 6 3.92 -2.66 -31.43
CA ARG A 6 3.73 -1.42 -30.67
C ARG A 6 4.98 -1.18 -29.81
N ARG A 7 5.76 -0.16 -30.15
CA ARG A 7 6.92 0.25 -29.35
C ARG A 7 6.41 1.17 -28.24
N HIS A 8 6.48 0.69 -27.00
CA HIS A 8 6.33 1.55 -25.83
C HIS A 8 7.61 2.36 -25.65
N SER A 9 7.47 3.64 -25.30
CA SER A 9 8.60 4.51 -24.97
C SER A 9 9.31 4.01 -23.71
N GLU A 10 10.59 4.35 -23.52
CA GLU A 10 11.32 3.85 -22.34
C GLU A 10 10.77 4.45 -21.04
N GLU A 11 10.25 5.69 -21.10
CA GLU A 11 9.62 6.39 -19.98
C GLU A 11 8.37 5.64 -19.49
N PHE A 12 7.53 5.18 -20.43
CA PHE A 12 6.34 4.39 -20.10
C PHE A 12 6.70 3.05 -19.43
N LYS A 13 7.81 2.42 -19.86
CA LYS A 13 8.26 1.16 -19.25
C LYS A 13 8.74 1.38 -17.83
N GLN A 14 9.46 2.47 -17.58
CA GLN A 14 9.90 2.86 -16.23
C GLN A 14 8.70 3.13 -15.34
N GLU A 15 7.74 3.94 -15.80
CA GLU A 15 6.52 4.26 -15.06
C GLU A 15 5.75 3.00 -14.63
N VAL A 16 5.58 2.04 -15.53
CA VAL A 16 4.90 0.76 -15.24
C VAL A 16 5.63 -0.05 -14.16
N ILE A 17 6.96 -0.07 -14.19
CA ILE A 17 7.78 -0.83 -13.24
C ILE A 17 7.85 -0.12 -11.89
N ASP A 18 7.97 1.22 -11.88
CA ASP A 18 7.92 2.03 -10.67
C ASP A 18 6.54 1.94 -10.00
N TYR A 19 5.47 1.90 -10.79
CA TYR A 19 4.11 1.65 -10.30
C TYR A 19 3.97 0.25 -9.69
N PHE A 20 4.60 -0.76 -10.27
CA PHE A 20 4.64 -2.11 -9.69
C PHE A 20 5.38 -2.14 -8.35
N LEU A 21 6.52 -1.44 -8.25
CA LEU A 21 7.32 -1.43 -7.02
C LEU A 21 6.68 -0.61 -5.89
N SER A 22 5.94 0.44 -6.24
CA SER A 22 5.25 1.30 -5.26
C SER A 22 3.85 0.83 -4.89
N SER A 23 3.23 -0.07 -5.67
CA SER A 23 1.88 -0.56 -5.41
C SER A 23 1.87 -2.00 -4.90
N ALA A 24 0.86 -2.34 -4.08
CA ALA A 24 0.60 -3.72 -3.66
C ALA A 24 -0.23 -4.52 -4.70
N LYS A 25 -0.23 -4.10 -5.97
CA LYS A 25 -1.05 -4.71 -7.02
C LYS A 25 -0.32 -5.88 -7.69
N SER A 26 -1.07 -6.92 -8.04
CA SER A 26 -0.52 -8.05 -8.80
C SER A 26 -0.13 -7.64 -10.24
N VAL A 27 0.83 -8.36 -10.83
CA VAL A 27 1.26 -8.17 -12.23
C VAL A 27 0.07 -8.23 -13.20
N THR A 28 -0.87 -9.15 -12.97
CA THR A 28 -2.09 -9.28 -13.79
C THR A 28 -2.94 -8.02 -13.76
N GLN A 29 -3.06 -7.37 -12.60
CA GLN A 29 -3.83 -6.13 -12.46
C GLN A 29 -3.14 -4.98 -13.18
N ILE A 30 -1.82 -4.84 -13.00
CA ILE A 30 -1.02 -3.80 -13.69
C ILE A 30 -1.09 -4.00 -15.21
N CYS A 31 -1.02 -5.24 -15.69
CA CYS A 31 -1.14 -5.53 -17.12
C CYS A 31 -2.51 -5.10 -17.70
N ARG A 32 -3.59 -5.26 -16.92
CA ARG A 32 -4.93 -4.78 -17.31
C ARG A 32 -5.01 -3.26 -17.30
N ASP A 33 -4.54 -2.63 -16.22
CA ASP A 33 -4.60 -1.18 -16.02
C ASP A 33 -3.83 -0.43 -17.13
N PHE A 34 -2.64 -0.93 -17.49
CA PHE A 34 -1.79 -0.33 -18.53
C PHE A 34 -1.99 -0.94 -19.93
N GLN A 35 -2.94 -1.88 -20.08
CA GLN A 35 -3.24 -2.58 -21.34
C GLN A 35 -2.01 -3.20 -22.02
N ILE A 36 -1.12 -3.79 -21.23
CA ILE A 36 0.10 -4.47 -21.70
C ILE A 36 -0.02 -5.98 -21.48
N SER A 37 0.75 -6.75 -22.25
CA SER A 37 0.82 -8.20 -22.01
C SER A 37 1.77 -8.52 -20.84
N PRO A 38 1.48 -9.57 -20.05
CA PRO A 38 2.38 -10.04 -19.00
C PRO A 38 3.79 -10.34 -19.52
N SER A 39 3.91 -10.90 -20.72
CA SER A 39 5.20 -11.18 -21.35
C SER A 39 6.03 -9.93 -21.59
N GLN A 40 5.41 -8.81 -21.98
CA GLN A 40 6.11 -7.52 -22.12
C GLN A 40 6.55 -6.98 -20.77
N PHE A 41 5.68 -7.07 -19.75
CA PHE A 41 5.98 -6.64 -18.40
C PHE A 41 7.20 -7.38 -17.81
N TYR A 42 7.23 -8.71 -17.88
CA TYR A 42 8.37 -9.49 -17.38
C TYR A 42 9.67 -9.19 -18.14
N ALA A 43 9.59 -8.96 -19.45
CA ALA A 43 10.75 -8.55 -20.25
C ALA A 43 11.30 -7.18 -19.81
N TRP A 44 10.43 -6.22 -19.48
CA TRP A 44 10.83 -4.90 -18.97
C TRP A 44 11.37 -4.99 -17.55
N LYS A 45 10.69 -5.73 -16.66
CA LYS A 45 11.14 -5.98 -15.28
C LYS A 45 12.56 -6.53 -15.28
N LYS A 46 12.82 -7.57 -16.08
CA LYS A 46 14.16 -8.16 -16.24
C LYS A 46 15.19 -7.15 -16.74
N LYS A 47 14.84 -6.33 -17.73
CA LYS A 47 15.74 -5.33 -18.32
C LYS A 47 16.04 -4.17 -17.37
N LEU A 48 15.08 -3.74 -16.54
CA LEU A 48 15.21 -2.57 -15.67
C LEU A 48 15.78 -2.92 -14.29
N LEU A 49 15.38 -4.05 -13.70
CA LEU A 49 15.79 -4.46 -12.35
C LEU A 49 17.00 -5.41 -12.37
N GLY A 50 17.24 -6.12 -13.47
CA GLY A 50 18.23 -7.19 -13.55
C GLY A 50 17.77 -8.48 -12.86
N ASP A 51 18.47 -9.58 -13.11
CA ASP A 51 18.04 -10.94 -12.72
C ASP A 51 17.91 -11.11 -11.20
N ALA A 52 18.89 -10.62 -10.43
CA ALA A 52 18.91 -10.75 -8.98
C ALA A 52 17.78 -9.96 -8.29
N GLU A 53 17.46 -8.77 -8.78
CA GLU A 53 16.44 -7.90 -8.17
C GLU A 53 15.03 -8.24 -8.69
N SER A 54 14.92 -8.76 -9.92
CA SER A 54 13.68 -9.30 -10.47
C SER A 54 13.17 -10.50 -9.69
N ASP A 55 14.07 -11.37 -9.23
CA ASP A 55 13.72 -12.53 -8.41
C ASP A 55 13.34 -12.12 -6.98
N ARG A 56 14.02 -11.14 -6.37
CA ARG A 56 13.57 -10.56 -5.08
C ARG A 56 12.21 -9.89 -5.19
N ALA A 57 12.01 -9.09 -6.22
CA ALA A 57 10.73 -8.47 -6.51
C ALA A 57 9.67 -9.48 -7.01
N SER A 58 10.01 -10.76 -7.19
CA SER A 58 9.08 -11.86 -7.45
C SER A 58 8.99 -12.87 -6.31
N GLY A 59 9.85 -12.74 -5.29
CA GLY A 59 10.18 -13.77 -4.30
C GLY A 59 9.10 -14.03 -3.26
N GLU A 60 8.02 -13.26 -3.27
CA GLU A 60 6.85 -13.45 -2.43
C GLU A 60 5.61 -13.11 -3.27
N GLY A 61 5.04 -14.09 -3.99
CA GLY A 61 3.74 -13.88 -4.64
C GLY A 61 3.59 -14.39 -6.07
N MET A 62 4.39 -15.36 -6.52
CA MET A 62 3.94 -16.20 -7.63
C MET A 62 2.73 -17.01 -7.12
N ASN A 63 1.53 -16.50 -7.43
CA ASN A 63 0.22 -17.10 -7.17
C ASN A 63 -0.49 -16.76 -5.86
N GLU A 64 -0.33 -15.55 -5.35
CA GLU A 64 -1.39 -14.93 -4.55
C GLU A 64 -1.82 -13.65 -5.25
N VAL A 65 -2.90 -13.76 -6.02
CA VAL A 65 -3.84 -12.64 -6.14
C VAL A 65 -4.03 -12.17 -4.71
N PRO A 66 -3.70 -10.92 -4.32
CA PRO A 66 -4.40 -10.33 -3.20
C PRO A 66 -5.83 -10.37 -3.69
N LYS A 67 -6.61 -11.37 -3.24
CA LYS A 67 -8.06 -11.31 -3.36
C LYS A 67 -8.36 -9.91 -2.90
N GLU A 68 -8.95 -9.09 -3.78
CA GLU A 68 -9.56 -7.85 -3.33
C GLU A 68 -10.27 -8.22 -2.03
N ALA A 69 -9.72 -7.77 -0.90
CA ALA A 69 -10.15 -8.30 0.38
C ALA A 69 -11.66 -8.12 0.37
N SER A 70 -12.37 -9.21 0.65
CA SER A 70 -13.81 -9.24 0.45
C SER A 70 -14.40 -8.01 1.14
N VAL A 71 -15.49 -7.46 0.62
CA VAL A 71 -16.18 -6.33 1.27
C VAL A 71 -16.39 -6.60 2.77
N ALA A 72 -16.55 -7.88 3.14
CA ALA A 72 -16.56 -8.35 4.53
C ALA A 72 -15.24 -8.13 5.28
N GLU A 73 -14.09 -8.50 4.73
CA GLU A 73 -12.76 -8.33 5.34
C GLU A 73 -12.40 -6.84 5.47
N LEU A 74 -12.72 -6.02 4.45
CA LEU A 74 -12.58 -4.56 4.54
C LEU A 74 -13.49 -3.97 5.62
N ALA A 75 -14.72 -4.47 5.76
CA ALA A 75 -15.65 -4.01 6.79
C ALA A 75 -15.17 -4.38 8.20
N GLU A 76 -14.56 -5.56 8.37
CA GLU A 76 -13.95 -5.97 9.64
C GLU A 76 -12.74 -5.11 10.00
N GLU A 77 -11.87 -4.81 9.02
CA GLU A 77 -10.71 -3.94 9.28
C GLU A 77 -11.15 -2.50 9.57
N VAL A 78 -12.15 -1.97 8.86
CA VAL A 78 -12.75 -0.66 9.19
C VAL A 78 -13.33 -0.65 10.60
N ARG A 79 -14.02 -1.72 11.00
CA ARG A 79 -14.57 -1.85 12.36
C ARG A 79 -13.45 -1.88 13.40
N ARG A 80 -12.40 -2.65 13.17
CA ARG A 80 -11.24 -2.75 14.05
C ARG A 80 -10.53 -1.40 14.19
N LEU A 81 -10.22 -0.75 13.08
CA LEU A 81 -9.57 0.56 13.06
C LEU A 81 -10.41 1.62 13.79
N ARG A 82 -11.73 1.62 13.59
CA ARG A 82 -12.64 2.51 14.35
C ARG A 82 -12.60 2.25 15.86
N GLN A 83 -12.50 0.98 16.28
CA GLN A 83 -12.37 0.65 17.70
C GLN A 83 -11.03 1.11 18.30
N GLU A 84 -9.93 0.93 17.57
CA GLU A 84 -8.61 1.41 18.00
C GLU A 84 -8.58 2.94 18.10
N LEU A 85 -9.17 3.63 17.13
CA LEU A 85 -9.33 5.09 17.16
C LEU A 85 -10.14 5.54 18.38
N ALA A 86 -11.29 4.92 18.63
CA ALA A 86 -12.12 5.24 19.79
C ALA A 86 -11.38 5.02 21.13
N LYS A 87 -10.58 3.95 21.22
CA LYS A 87 -9.73 3.70 22.40
C LYS A 87 -8.63 4.76 22.56
N SER A 88 -8.04 5.22 21.46
CA SER A 88 -7.04 6.30 21.49
C SER A 88 -7.66 7.62 21.92
N GLN A 89 -8.80 7.99 21.34
CA GLN A 89 -9.54 9.21 21.68
C GLN A 89 -9.97 9.21 23.16
N ARG A 90 -10.46 8.08 23.68
CA ARG A 90 -10.77 7.96 25.12
C ARG A 90 -9.55 8.17 26.00
N ARG A 91 -8.38 7.66 25.61
CA ARG A 91 -7.13 7.89 26.36
C ARG A 91 -6.76 9.37 26.34
N GLU A 92 -6.85 10.04 25.19
CA GLU A 92 -6.63 11.49 25.12
C GLU A 92 -7.60 12.28 25.99
N GLU A 93 -8.88 11.94 25.99
CA GLU A 93 -9.88 12.61 26.82
C GLU A 93 -9.58 12.44 28.31
N ILE A 94 -9.20 11.24 28.74
CA ILE A 94 -8.80 10.97 30.12
C ILE A 94 -7.56 11.79 30.48
N LEU A 95 -6.54 11.80 29.62
CA LEU A 95 -5.32 12.57 29.84
C LEU A 95 -5.59 14.08 29.88
N LYS A 96 -6.43 14.59 28.98
CA LYS A 96 -6.86 16.01 28.97
C LYS A 96 -7.63 16.36 30.24
N LYS A 97 -8.55 15.49 30.68
CA LYS A 97 -9.29 15.69 31.94
C LYS A 97 -8.38 15.64 33.16
N ALA A 98 -7.43 14.70 33.21
CA ALA A 98 -6.45 14.60 34.27
C ALA A 98 -5.53 15.84 34.29
N ALA A 99 -5.04 16.27 33.13
CA ALA A 99 -4.24 17.49 33.00
C ALA A 99 -5.03 18.74 33.39
N LEU A 100 -6.33 18.81 33.11
CA LEU A 100 -7.18 19.92 33.55
C LEU A 100 -7.39 19.89 35.08
N ILE A 101 -7.61 18.72 35.67
CA ILE A 101 -7.77 18.58 37.13
C ILE A 101 -6.47 18.91 37.87
N LEU A 102 -5.33 18.43 37.36
CA LEU A 102 -4.00 18.69 37.94
C LEU A 102 -3.49 20.11 37.64
N GLY A 103 -3.86 20.67 36.49
CA GLY A 103 -3.49 22.04 36.09
C GLY A 103 -4.40 23.12 36.66
N ASN A 104 -5.62 22.77 37.08
CA ASN A 104 -6.57 23.64 37.77
C ASN A 104 -6.56 23.38 39.29
N ASP A 105 -5.42 23.02 39.87
CA ASP A 105 -5.29 22.89 41.32
C ASP A 105 -5.18 24.31 41.93
N PRO A 106 -6.23 24.87 42.59
CA PRO A 106 -6.14 26.20 43.21
C PRO A 106 -5.24 26.19 44.46
N HIS A 107 -4.63 25.05 44.81
CA HIS A 107 -3.79 24.90 45.99
C HIS A 107 -2.28 24.83 45.73
N ASN A 108 -1.80 24.94 44.48
CA ASN A 108 -0.34 24.99 44.21
C ASN A 108 0.27 26.41 44.29
N ASN A 109 -0.31 27.32 45.08
CA ASN A 109 0.29 28.62 45.41
C ASN A 109 0.32 28.91 46.93
N MET A 110 0.46 27.89 47.78
CA MET A 110 0.76 28.16 49.19
C MET A 110 1.57 27.01 49.80
N SER A 111 2.90 27.08 49.63
CA SER A 111 3.92 27.04 50.70
C SER A 111 5.31 26.93 50.11
#